data_AF-X0RL70-F1
#
_entry.id   AF-X0RL70-F1
#
_cell.length_a   1.000
_cell.length_b   1.000
_cell.length_c   1.000
_cell.angle_alpha   90.00
_cell.angle_beta   90.00
_cell.angle_gamma   90.00
#
_symmetry.space_group_name_H-M   'P 1'
#
loop_
_entity.id
_entity.type
_entity.pdbx_description
1 polymer ?
#
loop_
_entity_poly.entity_id
_entity_poly.type
_entity_poly.pdbx_seq_one_letter_code
_entity_poly.pdbx_strand_id
1 'polypeptide(L)'
;LKVIGYDPAVAPERQQIITANGIIEVPKLSVERIAVADAEATEVEVICHDIPELAGVRGLLGLSFLKHFKTVIDYRQGYLELV
;
A
#
# COMPACT_ATOMS: atom_id res chain seq x y z
N LEU A 1 1.32 8.45 7.22
CA LEU A 1 0.07 8.02 7.89
C LEU A 1 -0.25 8.80 9.18
N LYS A 2 0.72 9.44 9.85
CA LYS A 2 0.46 10.22 11.09
C LYS A 2 -0.66 11.26 10.97
N VAL A 3 -0.76 11.92 9.82
CA VAL A 3 -1.82 12.91 9.51
C VAL A 3 -3.25 12.36 9.54
N ILE A 4 -3.41 11.03 9.45
CA ILE A 4 -4.70 10.34 9.55
C ILE A 4 -4.79 9.46 10.82
N GLY A 5 -3.97 9.74 11.84
CA GLY A 5 -4.08 9.12 13.17
C GLY A 5 -3.23 7.86 13.40
N TYR A 6 -2.53 7.35 12.40
CA TYR A 6 -1.67 6.16 12.55
C TYR A 6 -0.20 6.56 12.74
N ASP A 7 0.45 6.05 13.79
CA ASP A 7 1.89 6.26 14.00
C ASP A 7 2.70 4.98 13.72
N PRO A 8 3.41 4.89 12.58
CA PRO A 8 4.26 3.75 12.26
C PRO A 8 5.42 3.53 13.24
N ALA A 9 5.85 4.55 14.00
CA ALA A 9 6.99 4.43 14.90
C ALA A 9 6.69 3.53 16.12
N VAL A 10 5.41 3.41 16.49
CA VAL A 10 4.93 2.61 17.62
C VAL A 10 4.22 1.33 17.18
N ALA A 11 4.30 0.98 15.89
CA ALA A 11 3.69 -0.23 15.35
C ALA A 11 4.28 -1.48 16.07
N PRO A 12 3.45 -2.37 16.62
CA PRO A 12 3.93 -3.58 17.29
C PRO A 12 4.45 -4.61 16.29
N GLU A 13 3.90 -4.63 15.08
CA GLU A 13 4.27 -5.56 14.02
C GLU A 13 5.28 -4.95 13.05
N ARG A 14 6.23 -5.78 12.63
CA ARG A 14 7.19 -5.45 11.57
C ARG A 14 7.20 -6.53 10.51
N GLN A 15 7.42 -6.13 9.28
CA GLN A 15 7.53 -7.02 8.12
C GLN A 15 8.94 -6.90 7.55
N GLN A 16 9.55 -8.04 7.24
CA GLN A 16 10.77 -8.07 6.44
C GLN A 16 10.42 -7.91 4.96
N ILE A 17 11.12 -7.01 4.28
CA ILE A 17 11.03 -6.83 2.84
C ILE A 17 12.42 -6.94 2.20
N ILE A 18 12.46 -7.52 1.00
CA ILE A 18 13.68 -7.68 0.22
C ILE A 18 13.80 -6.46 -0.70
N THR A 19 14.89 -5.71 -0.56
CA THR A 19 15.24 -4.59 -1.44
C THR A 19 16.49 -4.95 -2.24
N ALA A 20 16.86 -4.10 -3.21
CA ALA A 20 18.11 -4.24 -3.95
C ALA A 20 19.37 -4.24 -3.06
N ASN A 21 19.30 -3.62 -1.87
CA ASN A 21 20.40 -3.49 -0.93
C ASN A 21 20.35 -4.50 0.23
N GLY A 22 19.44 -5.47 0.18
CA GLY A 22 19.26 -6.50 1.20
C GLY A 22 17.90 -6.46 1.89
N ILE A 23 17.79 -7.22 2.98
CA ILE A 23 16.57 -7.34 3.78
C ILE A 23 16.50 -6.17 4.77
N ILE A 24 15.35 -5.50 4.81
CA ILE A 24 15.06 -4.46 5.81
C ILE A 24 13.77 -4.79 6.55
N GLU A 25 13.65 -4.30 7.78
CA GLU A 25 12.43 -4.42 8.59
C GLU A 25 11.67 -3.10 8.59
N VAL A 26 10.40 -3.17 8.19
CA VAL A 26 9.53 -1.99 8.08
C VAL A 26 8.30 -2.17 8.97
N PRO A 27 7.78 -1.09 9.60
CA PRO A 27 6.53 -1.14 10.34
C PRO A 27 5.39 -1.68 9.49
N LYS A 28 4.55 -2.54 10.08
CA LYS A 28 3.32 -3.05 9.49
C LYS A 28 2.14 -2.61 10.34
N LEU A 29 1.13 -2.05 9.69
CA LEU A 29 -0.08 -1.53 10.34
C LEU A 29 -1.32 -2.11 9.65
N SER A 30 -2.38 -2.35 10.41
CA SER A 30 -3.72 -2.53 9.83
C SER A 30 -4.39 -1.17 9.73
N VAL A 31 -4.72 -0.73 8.52
CA VAL A 31 -5.48 0.48 8.26
C VAL A 31 -6.95 0.09 8.11
N GLU A 32 -7.81 0.74 8.88
CA GLU A 32 -9.25 0.43 8.95
C GLU A 32 -9.92 0.39 7.57
N ARG A 33 -9.59 1.35 6.70
CA ARG A 33 -10.21 1.48 5.38
C ARG A 33 -9.33 2.23 4.40
N ILE A 34 -9.25 1.71 3.17
CA ILE A 34 -8.62 2.40 2.02
C ILE A 34 -9.62 2.43 0.87
N ALA A 35 -9.88 3.64 0.37
CA ALA A 35 -10.77 3.87 -0.77
C ALA A 35 -9.97 4.42 -1.97
N VAL A 36 -10.24 3.88 -3.16
CA VAL A 36 -9.61 4.24 -4.44
C VAL A 36 -10.70 4.33 -5.49
N ALA A 37 -11.02 5.55 -5.94
CA ALA A 37 -12.22 5.82 -6.74
C ALA A 37 -13.47 5.24 -6.04
N ASP A 38 -14.23 4.37 -6.70
CA ASP A 38 -15.42 3.72 -6.15
C ASP A 38 -15.12 2.40 -5.41
N ALA A 39 -13.87 1.96 -5.40
CA ALA A 39 -13.44 0.72 -4.76
C ALA A 39 -12.99 0.96 -3.31
N GLU A 40 -13.42 0.09 -2.40
CA GLU A 40 -13.10 0.19 -0.97
C GLU A 40 -12.71 -1.17 -0.40
N ALA A 41 -11.63 -1.20 0.38
CA ALA A 41 -11.27 -2.36 1.20
C ALA A 41 -11.09 -1.93 2.66
N THR A 42 -11.49 -2.81 3.57
CA THR A 42 -11.34 -2.65 5.02
C THR A 42 -10.23 -3.54 5.57
N GLU A 43 -9.74 -3.21 6.76
CA GLU A 43 -8.69 -3.97 7.49
C GLU A 43 -7.45 -4.25 6.61
N VAL A 44 -6.97 -3.22 5.92
CA VAL A 44 -5.90 -3.35 4.93
C VAL A 44 -4.53 -3.33 5.62
N GLU A 45 -3.74 -4.38 5.42
CA GLU A 45 -2.35 -4.41 5.86
C GLU A 45 -1.47 -3.47 5.02
N VAL A 46 -0.80 -2.53 5.69
CA VAL A 46 0.08 -1.53 5.09
C VAL A 46 1.47 -1.61 5.69
N ILE A 47 2.46 -1.80 4.82
CA ILE A 47 3.88 -1.62 5.19
C ILE A 47 4.28 -0.15 5.03
N CYS A 48 4.99 0.39 6.02
CA CYS A 48 5.39 1.79 6.03
C CYS A 48 6.89 1.90 5.73
N HIS A 49 7.22 2.31 4.51
CA HIS A 49 8.61 2.57 4.13
C HIS A 49 8.68 3.83 3.26
N ASP A 50 9.81 4.53 3.34
CA ASP A 50 10.06 5.67 2.47
C ASP A 50 10.18 5.18 1.02
N ILE A 51 9.45 5.82 0.12
CA ILE A 51 9.55 5.57 -1.32
C ILE A 51 10.57 6.58 -1.86
N PRO A 52 11.77 6.16 -2.29
CA PRO A 52 12.75 7.09 -2.82
C PRO A 52 12.21 7.78 -4.07
N GLU A 53 12.23 9.11 -4.07
CA GLU A 53 12.05 10.07 -5.18
C GLU A 53 11.24 9.63 -6.43
N LEU A 54 10.13 8.92 -6.26
CA LEU A 54 9.12 8.78 -7.31
C LEU A 54 8.23 10.02 -7.26
N ALA A 55 8.64 11.06 -7.99
CA ALA A 55 7.91 12.32 -8.09
C ALA A 55 6.42 12.07 -8.36
N GLY A 56 5.56 12.54 -7.45
CA GLY A 56 4.11 12.48 -7.59
C GLY A 56 3.41 11.24 -6.99
N VAL A 57 4.15 10.23 -6.51
CA VAL A 57 3.54 9.04 -5.89
C VAL A 57 3.48 9.20 -4.37
N ARG A 58 2.29 9.02 -3.79
CA ARG A 58 2.06 9.10 -2.32
C ARG A 58 2.08 7.74 -1.62
N GLY A 59 1.99 6.65 -2.38
CA GLY A 59 1.93 5.28 -1.88
C GLY A 59 1.82 4.27 -3.02
N LEU A 60 1.95 2.99 -2.71
CA LEU A 60 1.86 1.89 -3.68
C LEU A 60 0.72 0.95 -3.27
N LEU A 61 -0.14 0.60 -4.22
CA LEU A 61 -1.13 -0.45 -4.04
C LEU A 61 -0.52 -1.78 -4.48
N GLY A 62 -0.30 -2.67 -3.51
CA GLY A 62 0.19 -4.02 -3.78
C GLY A 62 -0.93 -4.98 -4.18
N LEU A 63 -0.53 -6.17 -4.64
CA LEU A 63 -1.46 -7.28 -4.92
C LEU A 63 -2.26 -7.71 -3.69
N SER A 64 -1.76 -7.46 -2.47
CA SER A 64 -2.49 -7.68 -1.23
C SER A 64 -3.77 -6.84 -1.13
N PHE A 65 -3.80 -5.64 -1.71
CA PHE A 65 -4.99 -4.81 -1.82
C PHE A 65 -5.80 -5.15 -3.08
N LEU A 66 -5.13 -5.30 -4.23
CA LEU A 66 -5.81 -5.53 -5.51
C LEU A 66 -6.58 -6.86 -5.55
N LYS A 67 -6.15 -7.88 -4.79
CA LYS A 67 -6.86 -9.17 -4.69
C LYS A 67 -8.28 -9.08 -4.11
N HIS A 68 -8.64 -7.96 -3.48
CA HIS A 68 -9.98 -7.72 -2.96
C HIS A 68 -10.99 -7.39 -4.08
N PHE A 69 -10.50 -7.08 -5.28
CA PHE A 69 -11.31 -6.67 -6.43
C PHE A 69 -10.98 -7.53 -7.65
N LYS A 70 -11.92 -7.62 -8.58
CA LYS A 70 -11.57 -8.00 -9.94
C LYS A 70 -10.81 -6.83 -10.57
N THR A 71 -9.50 -7.03 -10.73
CA THR A 71 -8.61 -6.01 -11.28
C THR A 71 -8.44 -6.20 -12.79
N VAL A 72 -8.69 -5.16 -13.58
CA VAL A 72 -8.39 -5.13 -15.02
C VAL A 72 -7.34 -4.05 -15.29
N ILE A 73 -6.25 -4.44 -15.94
CA ILE A 73 -5.22 -3.50 -16.40
C ILE A 73 -5.18 -3.57 -17.92
N ASP A 74 -5.61 -2.51 -18.60
CA ASP A 74 -5.43 -2.35 -20.03
C ASP A 74 -4.21 -1.47 -20.29
N TYR A 75 -3.07 -2.09 -20.57
CA TYR A 75 -1.81 -1.38 -20.86
C TYR A 75 -1.86 -0.58 -22.17
N ARG A 76 -2.71 -0.96 -23.13
CA ARG A 76 -2.79 -0.28 -24.43
C ARG A 76 -3.60 1.00 -24.32
N GLN A 77 -4.68 0.95 -23.54
CA GLN A 77 -5.55 2.10 -23.29
C GLN A 77 -5.07 2.93 -22.08
N GLY A 78 -4.20 2.38 -21.24
CA GLY A 78 -3.58 3.08 -20.12
C GLY A 78 -4.50 3.25 -18.90
N TYR A 79 -5.42 2.32 -18.64
CA TYR A 79 -6.31 2.38 -17.48
C TYR A 79 -6.24 1.14 -16.59
N LEU A 80 -6.63 1.37 -15.34
CA LEU A 80 -6.87 0.38 -14.30
C LEU A 80 -8.34 0.48 -13.90
N GLU A 81 -9.02 -0.66 -13.85
CA GLU A 81 -10.38 -0.79 -13.33
C GLU A 81 -10.38 -1.76 -12.16
N LEU A 82 -11.11 -1.40 -11.09
CA LEU A 82 -11.33 -2.22 -9.90
C LEU A 82 -12.83 -2.47 -9.79
N VAL A 83 -13.25 -3.74 -9.88
CA VAL A 83 -14.66 -4.19 -9.88
C VAL A 83 -14.96 -5.08 -8.69
#